data_AF-A0A4Q5P086-F1
#
_entry.id   AF-A0A4Q5P086-F1
#
_cell.length_a   1.000
_cell.length_b   1.000
_cell.length_c   1.000
_cell.angle_alpha   90.00
_cell.angle_beta   90.00
_cell.angle_gamma   90.00
#
_symmetry.space_group_name_H-M   'P 1'
#
loop_
_entity.id
_entity.type
_entity.pdbx_description
1 polymer ?
#
loop_
_entity_poly.entity_id
_entity_poly.type
_entity_poly.pdbx_seq_one_letter_code
_entity_poly.pdbx_strand_id
1 'polypeptide(L)'
;MLLAPNDPTSTPSRSEPRLTAREEVNFNYALMAICAGLLTFSLISGIGLINGRVPVERAYILMTPIPLALAIWFAMGAFRARPTPDIGLLLTCVGWACVLFTLVIKHAAVQSALAANIPLSQVSDGALVWMLAVLALISLGAGAWLSWQKARETGLTS
;
A
#
# COMPACT_ATOMS: atom_id res chain seq x y z
N MET A 1 -8.91 -65.22 -21.48
CA MET A 1 -8.33 -64.54 -20.30
C MET A 1 -7.91 -63.16 -20.78
N LEU A 2 -8.81 -62.18 -20.65
CA LEU A 2 -8.66 -60.80 -21.13
C LEU A 2 -7.91 -59.99 -20.05
N LEU A 3 -6.72 -59.48 -20.35
CA LEU A 3 -6.09 -58.42 -19.57
C LEU A 3 -6.51 -57.08 -20.18
N ALA A 4 -7.26 -56.30 -19.39
CA ALA A 4 -7.69 -54.95 -19.73
C ALA A 4 -6.50 -53.97 -19.70
N PRO A 5 -6.46 -52.97 -20.59
CA PRO A 5 -5.48 -51.90 -20.57
C PRO A 5 -5.75 -50.91 -19.42
N ASN A 6 -4.66 -50.50 -18.78
CA ASN A 6 -4.60 -49.53 -17.69
C ASN A 6 -4.86 -48.12 -18.24
N ASP A 7 -5.85 -47.41 -17.71
CA ASP A 7 -6.27 -46.07 -18.16
C ASP A 7 -5.62 -44.98 -17.27
N PRO A 8 -4.69 -44.15 -17.78
CA PRO A 8 -3.99 -43.12 -17.00
C PRO A 8 -4.69 -41.75 -17.07
N THR A 9 -6.01 -41.69 -16.90
CA THR A 9 -6.77 -40.43 -16.92
C THR A 9 -7.45 -40.13 -15.59
N SER A 10 -6.67 -40.07 -14.51
CA SER A 10 -7.08 -39.37 -13.29
C SER A 10 -6.24 -38.10 -13.13
N THR A 11 -6.54 -37.09 -13.94
CA THR A 11 -6.15 -35.71 -13.63
C THR A 11 -6.95 -35.26 -12.41
N PRO A 12 -6.31 -34.93 -11.27
CA PRO A 12 -7.05 -34.34 -10.16
C PRO A 12 -7.52 -32.96 -10.61
N SER A 13 -8.84 -32.76 -10.66
CA SER A 13 -9.43 -31.44 -10.88
C SER A 13 -9.00 -30.54 -9.73
N ARG A 14 -7.93 -29.78 -9.94
CA ARG A 14 -7.48 -28.73 -9.04
C ARG A 14 -8.56 -27.66 -9.06
N SER A 15 -9.49 -27.73 -8.12
CA SER A 15 -10.50 -26.71 -7.87
C SER A 15 -9.79 -25.43 -7.45
N GLU A 16 -9.44 -24.61 -8.43
CA GLU A 16 -9.03 -23.25 -8.16
C GLU A 16 -10.21 -22.55 -7.49
N PRO A 17 -10.02 -21.92 -6.31
CA PRO A 17 -11.06 -21.09 -5.73
C PRO A 17 -11.22 -19.85 -6.62
N ARG A 18 -12.07 -19.96 -7.65
CA ARG A 18 -12.60 -18.80 -8.37
C ARG A 18 -13.61 -18.16 -7.43
N LEU A 19 -13.25 -17.03 -6.82
CA LEU A 19 -14.24 -16.15 -6.23
C LEU A 19 -15.30 -15.86 -7.30
N THR A 20 -16.57 -15.93 -6.90
CA THR A 20 -17.65 -15.67 -7.85
C THR A 20 -17.59 -14.19 -8.28
N ALA A 21 -17.89 -13.87 -9.54
CA ALA A 21 -17.79 -12.50 -10.08
C ALA A 21 -18.53 -11.44 -9.23
N ARG A 22 -19.53 -11.86 -8.46
CA ARG A 22 -20.26 -11.02 -7.49
C ARG A 22 -19.42 -10.64 -6.26
N GLU A 23 -18.55 -11.53 -5.79
CA GLU A 23 -17.61 -11.23 -4.69
C GLU A 23 -16.50 -10.28 -5.14
N GLU A 24 -16.03 -10.38 -6.39
CA GLU A 24 -15.05 -9.43 -6.94
C GLU A 24 -15.61 -8.00 -7.02
N VAL A 25 -16.86 -7.84 -7.45
CA VAL A 25 -17.53 -6.53 -7.51
C VAL A 25 -17.73 -5.95 -6.11
N ASN A 26 -18.20 -6.75 -5.14
CA ASN A 26 -18.38 -6.29 -3.75
C ASN A 26 -17.05 -5.92 -3.09
N PHE A 27 -15.99 -6.66 -3.40
CA PHE A 27 -14.63 -6.37 -2.93
C PHE A 27 -14.14 -5.02 -3.45
N ASN A 28 -14.35 -4.72 -4.74
CA ASN A 28 -13.97 -3.45 -5.34
C ASN A 28 -14.75 -2.24 -4.76
N TYR A 29 -16.05 -2.39 -4.49
CA TYR A 29 -16.85 -1.33 -3.87
C TYR A 29 -16.46 -1.05 -2.42
N ALA A 30 -16.30 -2.10 -1.61
CA ALA A 30 -15.77 -1.98 -0.26
C ALA A 30 -14.41 -1.25 -0.28
N LEU A 31 -13.63 -1.47 -1.33
CA LEU A 31 -12.35 -0.83 -1.48
C LEU A 31 -12.40 0.65 -1.82
N MET A 32 -13.24 1.04 -2.77
CA MET A 32 -13.42 2.45 -3.09
C MET A 32 -13.89 3.21 -1.86
N ALA A 33 -14.76 2.61 -1.05
CA ALA A 33 -15.20 3.19 0.21
C ALA A 33 -14.05 3.33 1.23
N ILE A 34 -13.15 2.34 1.35
CA ILE A 34 -11.96 2.42 2.20
C ILE A 34 -11.01 3.52 1.70
N CYS A 35 -10.71 3.58 0.40
CA CYS A 35 -9.84 4.62 -0.17
C CYS A 35 -10.42 6.02 0.03
N ALA A 36 -11.72 6.21 -0.22
CA ALA A 36 -12.41 7.48 0.03
C ALA A 36 -12.40 7.86 1.52
N GLY A 37 -12.61 6.89 2.41
CA GLY A 37 -12.51 7.08 3.86
C GLY A 37 -11.10 7.49 4.29
N LEU A 38 -10.06 6.83 3.79
CA LEU A 38 -8.66 7.14 4.07
C LEU A 38 -8.25 8.52 3.55
N LEU A 39 -8.70 8.90 2.34
CA LEU A 39 -8.48 10.24 1.79
C LEU A 39 -9.13 11.32 2.65
N THR A 40 -10.40 11.12 3.01
CA THR A 40 -11.16 12.05 3.85
C THR A 40 -10.51 12.21 5.23
N PHE A 41 -10.09 11.09 5.83
CA PHE A 41 -9.40 11.08 7.11
C PHE A 41 -8.02 11.77 7.05
N SER A 42 -7.26 11.56 5.97
CA SER A 42 -6.01 12.27 5.73
C SER A 42 -6.21 13.78 5.62
N LEU A 43 -7.25 14.20 4.87
CA LEU A 43 -7.59 15.60 4.69
C LEU A 43 -7.97 16.27 6.01
N ILE A 44 -8.84 15.63 6.80
CA ILE A 44 -9.27 16.12 8.13
C ILE A 44 -8.07 16.21 9.08
N SER A 45 -7.21 15.18 9.09
CA SER A 45 -6.00 15.16 9.93
C SER A 45 -5.01 16.26 9.53
N GLY A 46 -4.81 16.48 8.23
CA GLY A 46 -3.96 17.55 7.69
C GLY A 46 -4.48 18.94 8.02
N ILE A 47 -5.80 19.17 7.88
CA ILE A 47 -6.43 20.44 8.27
C ILE A 47 -6.32 20.66 9.79
N GLY A 48 -6.49 19.60 10.58
CA GLY A 48 -6.30 19.64 12.03
C GLY A 48 -4.87 20.00 12.44
N LEU A 49 -3.88 19.54 11.67
CA LEU A 49 -2.46 19.88 11.85
C LEU A 49 -2.18 21.34 11.52
N ILE A 50 -2.63 21.82 10.35
CA ILE A 50 -2.41 23.21 9.89
C ILE A 50 -3.03 24.21 10.87
N ASN A 51 -4.22 23.89 11.40
CA ASN A 51 -4.92 24.73 12.38
C ASN A 51 -4.38 24.59 13.81
N GLY A 52 -3.32 23.79 14.04
CA GLY A 52 -2.74 23.57 15.36
C GLY A 52 -3.66 22.85 16.36
N ARG A 53 -4.75 22.24 15.89
CA ARG A 53 -5.72 21.53 16.75
C ARG A 53 -5.29 20.10 17.07
N VAL A 54 -4.42 19.54 16.24
CA VAL A 54 -3.82 18.22 16.48
C VAL A 54 -2.33 18.44 16.76
N PRO A 55 -1.82 17.99 17.91
CA PRO A 55 -0.39 18.08 18.19
C PRO A 55 0.37 17.23 17.18
N VAL A 56 1.44 17.80 16.62
CA VAL A 56 2.22 17.24 15.50
C VAL A 56 2.69 15.81 15.80
N GLU A 57 3.05 15.55 17.05
CA GLU A 57 3.40 14.24 17.61
C GLU A 57 2.32 13.16 17.42
N ARG A 58 1.04 13.49 17.58
CA ARG A 58 -0.08 12.56 17.37
C ARG A 58 -0.42 12.42 15.89
N ALA A 59 -0.26 13.50 15.12
CA ALA A 59 -0.58 13.50 13.70
C ALA A 59 0.21 12.45 12.90
N TYR A 60 1.49 12.21 13.24
CA TYR A 60 2.27 11.16 12.59
C TYR A 60 1.65 9.77 12.77
N ILE A 61 1.20 9.42 13.98
CA ILE A 61 0.48 8.16 14.24
C ILE A 61 -0.89 8.15 13.59
N LEU A 62 -1.62 9.27 13.59
CA LEU A 62 -2.90 9.31 12.89
C LEU A 62 -2.72 9.09 11.39
N MET A 63 -1.59 9.48 10.79
CA MET A 63 -1.36 9.32 9.36
C MET A 63 -0.79 7.96 8.95
N THR A 64 -0.28 7.12 9.87
CA THR A 64 0.28 5.78 9.55
C THR A 64 -0.70 4.72 9.06
N PRO A 65 -2.01 4.70 9.41
CA PRO A 65 -2.94 3.69 8.93
C PRO A 65 -3.15 3.76 7.41
N ILE A 66 -3.02 4.94 6.80
CA ILE A 66 -3.21 5.17 5.36
C ILE A 66 -2.13 4.44 4.53
N PRO A 67 -0.82 4.70 4.71
CA PRO A 67 0.22 4.00 3.98
C PRO A 67 0.25 2.50 4.32
N LEU A 68 -0.12 2.10 5.54
CA LEU A 68 -0.24 0.68 5.92
C LEU A 68 -1.35 -0.02 5.12
N ALA A 69 -2.55 0.56 5.08
CA ALA A 69 -3.67 0.00 4.33
C ALA A 69 -3.37 -0.11 2.83
N LEU A 70 -2.70 0.90 2.26
CA LEU A 70 -2.27 0.88 0.87
C LEU A 70 -1.18 -0.16 0.63
N ALA A 71 -0.16 -0.27 1.48
CA ALA A 71 0.86 -1.31 1.35
C ALA A 71 0.25 -2.72 1.42
N ILE A 72 -0.67 -2.98 2.36
CA ILE A 72 -1.37 -4.26 2.48
C ILE A 72 -2.23 -4.51 1.23
N TRP A 73 -2.91 -3.49 0.72
CA TRP A 73 -3.67 -3.57 -0.53
C TRP A 73 -2.81 -4.00 -1.71
N PHE A 74 -1.71 -3.28 -1.94
CA PHE A 74 -0.78 -3.58 -3.00
C PHE A 74 -0.16 -4.97 -2.84
N ALA A 75 0.20 -5.37 -1.62
CA ALA A 75 0.68 -6.72 -1.36
C ALA A 75 -0.38 -7.79 -1.72
N MET A 76 -1.63 -7.62 -1.29
CA MET A 76 -2.72 -8.55 -1.64
C MET A 76 -2.96 -8.63 -3.15
N GLY A 77 -2.90 -7.50 -3.86
CA GLY A 77 -2.98 -7.45 -5.31
C GLY A 77 -1.82 -8.20 -5.99
N ALA A 78 -0.60 -8.01 -5.50
CA ALA A 78 0.58 -8.71 -6.00
C ALA A 78 0.52 -10.23 -5.75
N PHE A 79 -0.01 -10.68 -4.61
CA PHE A 79 -0.20 -12.10 -4.31
C PHE A 79 -1.36 -12.75 -5.10
N ARG A 80 -2.39 -11.98 -5.46
CA ARG A 80 -3.50 -12.46 -6.30
C ARG A 80 -3.15 -12.54 -7.78
N ALA A 81 -2.24 -11.70 -8.26
CA ALA A 81 -1.72 -11.78 -9.62
C ALA A 81 -0.77 -12.99 -9.78
N ARG A 82 -1.23 -14.09 -10.41
CA ARG A 82 -0.35 -15.20 -10.84
C ARG A 82 0.41 -14.82 -12.14
N PRO A 83 1.48 -15.55 -12.53
CA PRO A 83 2.67 -15.95 -11.76
C PRO A 83 3.77 -14.88 -11.81
N THR A 84 3.58 -13.79 -12.55
CA THR A 84 4.50 -12.65 -12.64
C THR A 84 3.93 -11.48 -11.86
N PRO A 85 4.53 -11.12 -10.70
CA PRO A 85 4.03 -10.01 -9.92
C PRO A 85 4.20 -8.72 -10.73
N ASP A 86 3.14 -7.90 -10.76
CA ASP A 86 3.18 -6.62 -11.46
C ASP A 86 4.21 -5.71 -10.80
N ILE A 87 5.32 -5.46 -11.48
CA ILE A 87 6.46 -4.69 -10.97
C ILE A 87 6.00 -3.29 -10.56
N GLY A 88 5.06 -2.68 -11.29
CA GLY A 88 4.52 -1.37 -10.91
C GLY A 88 3.77 -1.40 -9.58
N LEU A 89 3.06 -2.50 -9.32
CA LEU A 89 2.27 -2.72 -8.11
C LEU A 89 3.17 -3.02 -6.90
N LEU A 90 4.22 -3.83 -7.10
CA LEU A 90 5.29 -4.03 -6.12
C LEU A 90 6.01 -2.73 -5.76
N LEU A 91 6.39 -1.94 -6.77
CA LEU A 91 7.12 -0.70 -6.54
C LEU A 91 6.27 0.35 -5.80
N THR A 92 4.97 0.39 -6.10
CA THR A 92 4.02 1.22 -5.36
C THR A 92 3.87 0.75 -3.91
N CYS A 93 3.87 -0.56 -3.66
CA CYS A 93 3.90 -1.12 -2.30
C CYS A 93 5.15 -0.67 -1.53
N VAL A 94 6.32 -0.73 -2.17
CA VAL A 94 7.59 -0.29 -1.58
C VAL A 94 7.55 1.21 -1.28
N GLY A 95 6.95 2.01 -2.16
CA GLY A 95 6.74 3.44 -1.93
C GLY A 95 5.91 3.72 -0.69
N TRP A 96 4.75 3.06 -0.55
CA TRP A 96 3.90 3.20 0.64
C TRP A 96 4.57 2.69 1.93
N ALA A 97 5.34 1.62 1.85
CA ALA A 97 6.14 1.14 2.98
C ALA A 97 7.19 2.18 3.40
N CYS A 98 7.88 2.84 2.45
CA CYS A 98 8.80 3.92 2.77
C CYS A 98 8.10 5.09 3.47
N VAL A 99 6.91 5.50 3.01
CA VAL A 99 6.10 6.53 3.68
C VAL A 99 5.77 6.13 5.12
N LEU A 100 5.36 4.88 5.33
CA LEU A 100 5.06 4.34 6.67
C LEU A 100 6.29 4.45 7.58
N PHE A 101 7.46 4.00 7.11
CA PHE A 101 8.71 4.08 7.87
C PHE A 101 9.09 5.53 8.19
N THR A 102 8.94 6.46 7.23
CA THR A 102 9.18 7.89 7.47
C THR A 102 8.33 8.43 8.62
N LEU A 103 7.03 8.12 8.63
CA LEU A 103 6.12 8.59 9.68
C LEU A 103 6.44 7.99 11.05
N VAL A 104 6.76 6.70 11.12
CA VAL A 104 7.14 6.02 12.37
C VAL A 104 8.44 6.59 12.93
N ILE A 105 9.45 6.79 12.07
CA ILE A 105 10.74 7.35 12.48
C ILE A 105 10.57 8.80 12.96
N LYS A 106 9.78 9.62 12.26
CA LYS A 106 9.44 10.97 12.72
C LYS A 106 8.75 10.96 14.08
N HIS A 107 7.77 10.07 14.26
CA HIS A 107 7.08 9.96 15.55
C HIS A 107 8.05 9.61 16.68
N ALA A 108 8.92 8.61 16.48
CA ALA A 108 9.91 8.21 17.48
C ALA A 108 10.93 9.32 17.80
N ALA A 109 11.39 10.07 16.78
CA ALA A 109 12.31 11.19 16.96
C ALA A 109 11.68 12.36 17.73
N VAL A 110 10.39 12.62 17.50
CA VAL A 110 9.66 13.65 18.27
C VAL A 110 9.45 13.20 19.71
N GLN A 111 9.11 11.93 19.95
CA GLN A 111 8.96 11.40 21.30
C GLN A 111 10.28 11.43 22.08
N SER A 112 11.41 11.09 21.45
CA SER A 112 12.72 11.14 22.12
C SER A 112 13.15 12.58 22.44
N ALA A 113 12.89 13.53 21.54
CA ALA A 113 13.14 14.95 21.78
C ALA A 113 12.28 15.51 22.93
N LEU A 114 10.99 15.12 22.99
CA LEU A 114 10.09 15.49 24.08
C LEU A 114 10.56 14.92 25.43
N ALA A 115 10.98 13.66 25.47
CA ALA A 115 11.56 13.06 26.66
C ALA A 115 12.84 13.80 27.13
N ALA A 116 13.57 14.40 26.19
CA ALA A 116 14.75 15.23 26.46
C ALA A 116 14.44 16.72 26.72
N ASN A 117 13.16 17.12 26.79
CA ASN A 117 12.71 18.52 26.91
C ASN A 117 13.21 19.45 25.78
N ILE A 118 13.48 18.89 24.60
CA ILE A 118 13.88 19.67 23.43
C ILE A 118 12.61 20.19 22.74
N PRO A 119 12.51 21.50 22.45
CA PRO A 119 11.37 22.05 21.74
C PRO A 119 11.27 21.49 20.32
N LEU A 120 10.05 21.19 19.86
CA LEU A 120 9.81 20.61 18.52
C LEU A 120 10.38 21.46 17.38
N SER A 121 10.50 22.78 17.55
CA SER A 121 11.10 23.69 16.57
C SER A 121 12.58 23.41 16.31
N GLN A 122 13.26 22.70 17.21
CA GLN A 122 14.66 22.31 17.10
C GLN A 122 14.82 20.85 16.64
N VAL A 123 13.71 20.12 16.48
CA VAL A 123 13.72 18.76 15.96
C VAL A 123 13.82 18.83 14.44
N SER A 124 15.05 18.73 13.94
CA SER A 124 15.30 18.64 12.50
C SER A 124 15.04 17.23 11.99
N ASP A 125 14.48 17.12 10.79
CA ASP A 125 14.40 15.86 10.08
C ASP A 125 15.82 15.35 9.76
N GLY A 126 16.13 14.14 10.21
CA GLY A 126 17.41 13.50 9.91
C GLY A 126 17.54 13.13 8.43
N ALA A 127 18.78 12.99 7.93
CA ALA A 127 19.06 12.64 6.54
C ALA A 127 18.36 11.32 6.10
N LEU A 128 18.18 10.38 7.02
CA LEU A 128 17.49 9.11 6.76
C LEU A 128 15.99 9.31 6.48
N VAL A 129 15.34 10.26 7.16
CA VAL A 129 13.93 10.62 6.93
C VAL A 129 13.76 11.19 5.52
N TRP A 130 14.67 12.10 5.13
CA TRP A 130 14.70 12.67 3.79
C TRP A 130 14.98 11.62 2.70
N MET A 131 15.92 10.71 2.94
CA MET A 131 16.22 9.63 2.01
C MET A 131 15.01 8.72 1.79
N LEU A 132 14.31 8.32 2.87
CA LEU A 132 13.10 7.51 2.77
C LEU A 132 11.95 8.25 2.06
N ALA A 133 11.81 9.56 2.30
CA ALA A 133 10.80 10.37 1.63
C ALA A 133 11.05 10.49 0.12
N VAL A 134 12.31 10.71 -0.28
CA VAL A 134 12.70 10.73 -1.70
C VAL A 134 12.50 9.36 -2.34
N LEU A 135 12.91 8.28 -1.66
CA LEU A 135 12.71 6.93 -2.15
C LEU A 135 11.22 6.59 -2.31
N ALA A 136 10.38 7.00 -1.35
CA ALA A 136 8.94 6.86 -1.45
C ALA A 136 8.39 7.56 -2.70
N LEU A 137 8.79 8.80 -2.97
CA LEU A 137 8.34 9.55 -4.14
C LEU A 137 8.76 8.87 -5.44
N ILE A 138 10.02 8.40 -5.53
CA ILE A 138 10.53 7.70 -6.71
C ILE A 138 9.76 6.39 -6.91
N SER A 139 9.57 5.59 -5.86
CA SER A 139 8.90 4.30 -5.94
C SER A 139 7.41 4.42 -6.29
N LEU A 140 6.70 5.41 -5.72
CA LEU A 140 5.30 5.69 -6.06
C LEU A 140 5.18 6.19 -7.50
N GLY A 141 6.03 7.13 -7.92
CA GLY A 141 6.01 7.68 -9.27
C GLY A 141 6.35 6.65 -10.34
N ALA A 142 7.43 5.89 -10.13
CA ALA A 142 7.81 4.82 -11.05
C ALA A 142 6.79 3.68 -11.07
N GLY A 143 6.19 3.34 -9.92
CA GLY A 143 5.15 2.33 -9.84
C GLY A 143 3.89 2.70 -10.63
N ALA A 144 3.43 3.95 -10.47
CA ALA A 144 2.31 4.50 -11.22
C ALA A 144 2.60 4.57 -12.73
N TRP A 145 3.81 5.00 -13.10
CA TRP A 145 4.24 5.06 -14.50
C TRP A 145 4.23 3.68 -15.18
N LEU A 146 4.83 2.68 -14.53
CA LEU A 146 4.87 1.29 -15.03
C LEU A 146 3.48 0.69 -15.15
N SER A 147 2.61 0.92 -14.16
CA SER A 147 1.22 0.46 -14.20
C SER A 147 0.44 1.11 -15.35
N TRP A 148 0.66 2.41 -15.60
CA TRP A 148 0.03 3.13 -16.71
C TRP A 148 0.49 2.66 -18.09
N GLN A 149 1.79 2.39 -18.27
CA GLN A 149 2.30 1.82 -19.52
C GLN A 149 1.67 0.46 -19.82
N LYS A 150 1.59 -0.41 -18.82
CA LYS A 150 0.95 -1.72 -18.96
C LYS A 150 -0.54 -1.63 -19.28
N ALA A 151 -1.25 -0.64 -18.72
CA ALA A 151 -2.66 -0.38 -19.05
C ALA A 151 -2.86 0.08 -20.50
N ARG A 152 -1.90 0.83 -21.06
CA ARG A 152 -1.92 1.22 -22.48
C ARG A 152 -1.67 0.04 -23.41
N GLU A 153 -0.73 -0.83 -23.07
CA GLU A 153 -0.40 -2.03 -23.87
C GLU A 153 -1.56 -3.04 -23.93
N THR A 154 -2.41 -3.08 -22.89
CA THR A 154 -3.54 -4.01 -22.79
C THR A 154 -4.84 -3.47 -23.39
N GLY A 155 -4.85 -2.27 -23.98
CA GLY A 155 -6.00 -1.71 -24.70
C GLY A 155 -7.18 -1.27 -23.82
N LEU A 156 -7.02 -1.23 -22.49
CA LEU A 156 -8.06 -0.82 -21.53
C LEU A 156 -8.38 0.70 -21.52
N THR A 157 -7.87 1.46 -22.50
CA THR A 157 -8.01 2.92 -22.61
C THR A 157 -8.58 3.37 -23.96
N SER A 158 -9.40 2.53 -24.61
CA SER A 158 -10.22 2.94 -25.77
C SER A 158 -11.62 3.36 -25.36
#